data_AF-A0A4R3DZI1-F1
#
_entry.id   AF-A0A4R3DZI1-F1
#
_cell.length_a   1.000
_cell.length_b   1.000
_cell.length_c   1.000
_cell.angle_alpha   90.00
_cell.angle_beta   90.00
_cell.angle_gamma   90.00
#
_symmetry.space_group_name_H-M   'P 1'
#
loop_
_entity.id
_entity.type
_entity.pdbx_description
1 polymer ?
#
loop_
_entity_poly.entity_id
_entity_poly.type
_entity_poly.pdbx_seq_one_letter_code
_entity_poly.pdbx_strand_id
1 'polypeptide(L)'
;MLAIHGLKCIYDTGARGWAMELTLGGEGENAVRRFDIDGPEDAEMLIEAFEDSSVSTFDPATGEIIFAYEYADLEDEDEVEDEDEGDEEEDEDGDEVETSDDESDEDEEKAKA
;
A
#
# COMPACT_ATOMS: atom_id res chain seq x y z
N MET A 1 20.96 -8.60 4.92
CA MET A 1 20.04 -7.89 4.00
C MET A 1 20.68 -7.75 2.63
N LEU A 2 19.89 -7.79 1.56
CA LEU A 2 20.30 -7.56 0.18
C LEU A 2 19.72 -6.22 -0.29
N ALA A 3 20.49 -5.41 -0.99
CA ALA A 3 19.99 -4.14 -1.51
C ALA A 3 19.00 -4.39 -2.66
N ILE A 4 17.89 -3.66 -2.66
CA ILE A 4 16.92 -3.73 -3.77
C ILE A 4 17.34 -2.70 -4.81
N HIS A 5 17.68 -3.17 -6.00
CA HIS A 5 18.09 -2.32 -7.12
C HIS A 5 16.95 -2.01 -8.09
N GLY A 6 15.87 -2.78 -8.01
CA GLY A 6 14.70 -2.56 -8.84
C GLY A 6 13.54 -3.42 -8.39
N LEU A 7 12.35 -2.88 -8.61
CA LEU A 7 11.08 -3.53 -8.36
C LEU A 7 10.31 -3.55 -9.68
N LYS A 8 9.72 -4.70 -10.01
CA LYS A 8 8.99 -4.91 -11.25
C LYS A 8 7.62 -5.49 -10.95
N CYS A 9 6.60 -4.75 -11.37
CA CYS A 9 5.21 -5.18 -11.28
C CYS A 9 4.79 -6.05 -12.47
N ILE A 10 4.15 -7.17 -12.17
CA ILE A 10 3.76 -8.19 -13.14
C ILE A 10 2.31 -8.58 -12.89
N TYR A 11 1.45 -8.38 -13.89
CA TYR A 11 0.18 -9.09 -13.96
C TYR A 11 0.39 -10.43 -14.68
N ASP A 12 0.34 -11.53 -13.94
CA ASP A 12 0.47 -12.88 -14.49
C ASP A 12 -0.84 -13.34 -15.11
N THR A 13 -0.92 -13.27 -16.44
CA THR A 13 -2.12 -13.70 -17.18
C THR A 13 -2.43 -15.20 -17.06
N GLY A 14 -1.44 -16.03 -16.71
CA GLY A 14 -1.63 -17.47 -16.52
C GLY A 14 -2.27 -17.78 -15.17
N ALA A 15 -1.76 -17.17 -14.11
CA ALA A 15 -2.33 -17.29 -12.75
C ALA A 15 -3.55 -16.38 -12.52
N ARG A 16 -3.76 -15.39 -13.40
CA ARG A 16 -4.74 -14.31 -13.27
C ARG A 16 -4.57 -13.52 -11.98
N GLY A 17 -3.33 -13.24 -11.61
CA GLY A 17 -2.98 -12.56 -10.35
C GLY A 17 -1.82 -11.59 -10.53
N TRP A 18 -1.58 -10.77 -9.50
CA TRP A 18 -0.48 -9.82 -9.47
C TRP A 18 0.73 -10.42 -8.74
N ALA A 19 1.93 -10.02 -9.16
CA ALA A 19 3.17 -10.43 -8.53
C ALA A 19 4.23 -9.33 -8.62
N MET A 20 5.09 -9.24 -7.61
CA MET A 20 6.26 -8.39 -7.59
C MET A 20 7.54 -9.21 -7.78
N GLU A 21 8.46 -8.65 -8.56
CA GLU A 21 9.80 -9.18 -8.76
C GLU A 21 10.83 -8.15 -8.31
N LEU A 22 11.66 -8.52 -7.34
CA LEU A 22 12.78 -7.73 -6.83
C LEU A 22 14.06 -8.15 -7.52
N THR A 23 14.81 -7.16 -8.00
CA THR A 23 16.21 -7.33 -8.38
C THR A 23 17.08 -6.96 -7.18
N LEU A 24 17.79 -7.94 -6.65
CA LEU A 24 18.58 -7.83 -5.43
C LEU A 24 20.07 -7.85 -5.78
N GLY A 25 20.86 -7.00 -5.12
CA GLY A 25 22.32 -7.01 -5.22
C GLY A 25 23.02 -7.03 -3.87
N GLY A 26 24.16 -7.70 -3.83
CA GLY A 26 25.09 -7.79 -2.69
C GLY A 26 26.51 -8.08 -3.17
N GLU A 27 27.46 -8.26 -2.25
CA GLU A 27 28.87 -8.55 -2.59
C GLU A 27 29.01 -9.81 -3.46
N GLY A 28 29.07 -9.59 -4.78
CA GLY A 28 29.37 -10.62 -5.79
C GLY A 28 28.18 -11.37 -6.37
N GLU A 29 26.93 -11.07 -5.98
CA GLU A 29 25.76 -11.83 -6.43
C GLU A 29 24.56 -10.92 -6.75
N ASN A 30 23.97 -11.13 -7.93
CA ASN A 30 22.69 -10.56 -8.33
C ASN A 30 21.64 -11.66 -8.22
N ALA A 31 20.61 -11.44 -7.41
CA ALA A 31 19.52 -12.39 -7.22
C ALA A 31 18.20 -11.76 -7.69
N VAL A 32 17.25 -12.60 -8.10
CA VAL A 32 15.89 -12.18 -8.43
C VAL A 32 14.93 -12.92 -7.50
N ARG A 33 14.02 -12.17 -6.86
CA ARG A 33 13.02 -12.75 -5.96
C ARG A 33 11.63 -12.33 -6.42
N ARG A 34 10.75 -13.31 -6.60
CA ARG A 34 9.35 -13.07 -6.94
C ARG A 34 8.43 -13.48 -5.79
N PHE A 35 7.39 -12.70 -5.56
CA PHE A 35 6.31 -12.99 -4.64
C PHE A 35 4.98 -12.52 -5.22
N ASP A 36 3.89 -13.18 -4.83
CA ASP A 36 2.54 -12.82 -5.23
C ASP A 36 2.03 -11.67 -4.35
N ILE A 37 1.16 -10.83 -4.90
CA ILE A 37 0.51 -9.71 -4.22
C ILE A 37 -0.99 -9.77 -4.46
N ASP A 38 -1.78 -9.34 -3.48
CA ASP A 38 -3.21 -9.62 -3.45
C ASP A 38 -3.99 -8.80 -4.47
N GLY A 39 -3.50 -7.60 -4.82
CA GLY A 39 -4.17 -6.70 -5.76
C GLY A 39 -3.27 -5.63 -6.35
N PRO A 40 -3.80 -4.83 -7.29
CA PRO A 40 -3.10 -3.68 -7.84
C PRO A 40 -2.83 -2.60 -6.79
N GLU A 41 -3.68 -2.45 -5.78
CA GLU A 41 -3.50 -1.46 -4.71
C GLU A 41 -2.24 -1.73 -3.89
N ASP A 42 -1.98 -3.01 -3.55
CA ASP A 42 -0.75 -3.42 -2.87
C ASP A 42 0.49 -3.22 -3.76
N ALA A 43 0.33 -3.42 -5.08
CA ALA A 43 1.40 -3.16 -6.04
C ALA A 43 1.79 -1.69 -6.02
N GLU A 44 0.79 -0.79 -6.10
CA GLU A 44 0.98 0.66 -6.10
C GLU A 44 1.64 1.10 -4.80
N MET A 45 1.13 0.66 -3.65
CA MET A 45 1.71 0.99 -2.34
C MET A 45 3.19 0.57 -2.22
N LEU A 46 3.56 -0.62 -2.70
CA LEU A 46 4.95 -1.09 -2.66
C LEU A 46 5.86 -0.32 -3.63
N ILE A 47 5.35 0.07 -4.80
CA ILE A 47 6.07 0.89 -5.77
C ILE A 47 6.33 2.27 -5.17
N GLU A 48 5.31 2.92 -4.62
CA GLU A 48 5.43 4.24 -3.98
C GLU A 48 6.43 4.20 -2.82
N ALA A 49 6.31 3.21 -1.92
CA ALA A 49 7.24 3.07 -0.81
C ALA A 49 8.70 2.88 -1.29
N PHE A 50 8.92 2.13 -2.37
CA PHE A 50 10.25 1.97 -2.97
C PHE A 50 10.78 3.27 -3.58
N GLU A 51 9.95 3.98 -4.35
CA GLU A 51 10.32 5.23 -5.03
C GLU A 51 10.63 6.36 -4.04
N ASP A 52 9.88 6.43 -2.94
CA ASP A 52 10.06 7.44 -1.90
C ASP A 52 11.21 7.08 -0.94
N SER A 53 11.59 5.81 -0.85
CA SER A 53 12.65 5.37 0.06
C SER A 53 14.03 5.86 -0.38
N SER A 54 14.84 6.23 0.60
CA SER A 54 16.26 6.56 0.40
C SER A 54 17.12 5.31 0.36
N VAL A 55 16.72 4.27 1.10
CA VAL A 55 17.36 2.96 1.12
C VAL A 55 16.28 1.89 1.14
N SER A 56 16.42 0.88 0.28
CA SER A 56 15.53 -0.27 0.23
C SER A 56 16.31 -1.58 0.28
N THR A 57 15.89 -2.49 1.15
CA THR A 57 16.58 -3.77 1.37
C THR A 57 15.60 -4.92 1.59
N PHE A 58 16.06 -6.14 1.30
CA PHE A 58 15.33 -7.38 1.53
C PHE A 58 16.08 -8.27 2.52
N ASP A 59 15.39 -8.78 3.54
CA ASP A 59 15.93 -9.80 4.44
C ASP A 59 15.47 -11.20 4.00
N PRO A 60 16.35 -12.05 3.44
CA PRO A 60 16.00 -13.40 3.02
C PRO A 60 15.69 -14.36 4.17
N ALA A 61 16.07 -14.04 5.42
CA ALA A 61 15.81 -14.90 6.58
C ALA A 61 14.37 -14.75 7.07
N THR A 62 13.85 -13.53 7.11
CA THR A 62 12.47 -13.23 7.54
C THR A 62 11.50 -13.14 6.37
N GLY A 63 12.00 -12.80 5.18
CA GLY A 63 11.18 -12.51 3.99
C GLY A 63 10.67 -11.07 3.96
N GLU A 64 11.21 -10.18 4.78
CA GLU A 64 10.75 -8.79 4.90
C GLU A 64 11.43 -7.88 3.88
N ILE A 65 10.67 -6.88 3.42
CA ILE A 65 11.15 -5.76 2.62
C ILE A 65 11.16 -4.53 3.52
N ILE A 66 12.28 -3.84 3.58
CA ILE A 66 12.49 -2.68 4.45
C ILE A 66 12.74 -1.47 3.57
N PHE A 67 11.91 -0.45 3.72
CA PHE A 67 12.04 0.86 3.10
C PHE A 67 12.44 1.86 4.19
N ALA A 68 13.60 2.50 4.04
CA ALA A 68 14.10 3.50 4.96
C ALA A 68 14.19 4.86 4.25
N TYR A 69 13.86 5.92 4.99
CA TYR A 69 13.72 7.28 4.49
C TYR A 69 14.74 8.20 5.16
N GLU A 70 15.28 9.19 4.44
CA GLU A 70 16.37 10.08 4.90
C GLU A 70 16.05 10.88 6.19
N TYR A 71 14.78 10.97 6.59
CA TYR A 71 14.34 11.60 7.84
C TYR A 71 13.95 10.60 8.93
N ALA A 72 14.08 9.30 8.68
CA ALA A 72 13.77 8.23 9.62
C ALA A 72 15.02 7.68 10.30
N ASP A 73 16.00 8.55 10.60
CA ASP A 73 17.01 8.23 11.61
C ASP A 73 16.27 8.05 12.93
N LEU A 74 16.30 6.81 13.40
CA LEU A 74 15.59 6.28 14.54
C LEU A 74 16.01 7.04 15.82
N GLU A 75 15.08 7.77 16.42
CA GLU A 75 15.04 7.87 17.89
C GLU A 75 14.73 6.45 18.41
N ASP A 76 15.77 5.62 18.49
CA ASP A 76 15.75 4.44 19.35
C ASP A 76 15.69 4.92 20.81
N GLU A 77 14.48 4.88 21.36
CA GLU A 77 14.14 4.45 22.73
C GLU A 77 14.90 5.12 23.89
N ASP A 78 14.35 6.21 24.44
CA ASP A 78 14.26 6.51 25.89
C ASP A 78 13.73 7.95 26.10
N GLU A 79 12.43 8.10 26.38
CA GLU A 79 11.90 8.90 27.51
C GLU A 79 10.39 9.18 27.39
N VAL A 80 9.65 8.45 28.24
CA VAL A 80 8.42 8.80 28.98
C VAL A 80 7.06 8.81 28.25
N GLU A 81 6.23 7.85 28.68
CA GLU A 81 4.78 8.01 28.83
C GLU A 81 4.46 9.34 29.51
N ASP A 82 3.65 10.18 28.89
CA ASP A 82 2.75 11.04 29.65
C ASP A 82 1.37 10.99 29.00
N GLU A 83 0.45 10.40 29.76
CA GLU A 83 -0.99 10.39 29.51
C GLU A 83 -1.50 11.84 29.57
N ASP A 84 -1.92 12.42 28.45
CA ASP A 84 -2.80 13.60 28.48
C ASP A 84 -4.22 13.14 28.12
N GLU A 85 -4.93 12.65 29.14
CA GLU A 85 -6.38 12.68 29.18
C GLU A 85 -6.82 14.16 29.15
N GLY A 86 -7.32 14.61 27.99
CA GLY A 86 -7.53 16.04 27.76
C GLY A 86 -8.65 16.40 26.79
N ASP A 87 -9.88 16.14 27.23
CA ASP A 87 -11.11 16.89 26.96
C ASP A 87 -11.95 16.53 25.71
N GLU A 88 -13.13 15.97 26.03
CA GLU A 88 -14.30 15.84 25.19
C GLU A 88 -14.90 17.23 24.91
N GLU A 89 -15.03 17.64 23.65
CA GLU A 89 -16.07 18.61 23.28
C GLU A 89 -16.77 18.08 22.03
N GLU A 90 -17.93 17.47 22.27
CA GLU A 90 -18.98 17.20 21.29
C GLU A 90 -19.53 18.53 20.76
N ASP A 91 -19.23 18.88 19.51
CA ASP A 91 -20.05 19.85 18.78
C ASP A 91 -20.93 19.10 17.77
N GLU A 92 -22.12 18.74 18.26
CA GLU A 92 -23.29 18.42 17.44
C GLU A 92 -23.72 19.64 16.61
N ASP A 93 -24.27 19.31 15.44
CA ASP A 93 -25.31 20.05 14.70
C ASP A 93 -24.87 20.93 13.51
N GLY A 94 -25.13 20.39 12.32
CA GLY A 94 -24.95 21.06 11.04
C GLY A 94 -25.72 20.41 9.88
N ASP A 95 -26.98 20.04 10.13
CA ASP A 95 -28.12 20.09 9.18
C ASP A 95 -27.85 19.69 7.69
N GLU A 96 -27.82 18.39 7.38
CA GLU A 96 -28.02 17.92 6.00
C GLU A 96 -29.47 17.45 5.82
N VAL A 97 -30.28 18.42 5.37
CA VAL A 97 -31.66 18.26 4.93
C VAL A 97 -31.85 17.09 3.95
N GLU A 98 -32.66 16.13 4.37
CA GLU A 98 -33.34 15.17 3.51
C GLU A 98 -34.15 15.89 2.43
N THR A 99 -33.85 15.60 1.16
CA THR A 99 -34.88 15.64 0.12
C THR A 99 -34.88 14.31 -0.61
N SER A 100 -35.84 13.47 -0.23
CA SER A 100 -36.33 12.37 -1.04
C SER A 100 -36.99 12.95 -2.28
N ASP A 101 -36.57 12.51 -3.46
CA ASP A 101 -37.41 12.52 -4.66
C ASP A 101 -37.29 11.14 -5.29
N ASP A 102 -38.19 10.27 -4.84
CA ASP A 102 -38.60 9.03 -5.49
C ASP A 102 -39.49 9.44 -6.68
N GLU A 103 -39.06 9.16 -7.91
CA GLU A 103 -40.00 8.87 -9.00
C GLU A 103 -39.33 7.85 -9.94
N SER A 104 -40.01 6.71 -10.02
CA SER A 104 -39.76 5.58 -10.90
C SER A 104 -39.84 5.97 -12.38
N ASP A 105 -39.00 5.36 -13.22
CA ASP A 105 -39.39 5.08 -14.60
C ASP A 105 -38.81 3.71 -15.00
N GLU A 106 -39.62 2.67 -14.77
CA GLU A 106 -39.57 1.44 -15.53
C GLU A 106 -39.85 1.76 -17.01
N ASP A 107 -38.95 1.40 -17.93
CA ASP A 107 -39.41 0.97 -19.25
C ASP A 107 -38.45 -0.06 -19.86
N GLU A 108 -38.86 -1.32 -19.76
CA GLU A 108 -38.51 -2.37 -20.72
C GLU A 108 -39.07 -1.98 -22.10
N GLU A 109 -38.23 -1.81 -23.12
CA GLU A 109 -38.62 -2.22 -24.48
C GLU A 109 -37.48 -2.94 -25.21
N LYS A 110 -37.66 -4.26 -25.28
CA LYS A 110 -37.19 -5.07 -26.40
C LYS A 110 -37.78 -4.53 -27.70
N ALA A 111 -36.94 -4.28 -28.70
CA ALA A 111 -37.36 -4.44 -30.09
C ALA A 111 -36.22 -4.96 -30.97
N LYS A 112 -36.44 -6.15 -31.51
CA LYS A 112 -35.69 -6.80 -32.57
C LYS A 112 -35.94 -6.10 -33.90
N ALA A 113 -34.93 -6.02 -34.76
CA ALA A 113 -35.05 -6.25 -36.21
C ALA A 113 -33.67 -6.47 -36.83
#